data_AF-A0A559KKH4-F1
#
_entry.id   AF-A0A559KKH4-F1
#
_cell.length_a   1.000
_cell.length_b   1.000
_cell.length_c   1.000
_cell.angle_alpha   90.00
_cell.angle_beta   90.00
_cell.angle_gamma   90.00
#
_symmetry.space_group_name_H-M   'P 1'
#
loop_
_entity.id
_entity.type
_entity.pdbx_description
1 polymer ?
#
loop_
_entity_poly.entity_id
_entity_poly.type
_entity_poly.pdbx_seq_one_letter_code
_entity_poly.pdbx_strand_id
1 'polypeptide(L)'
;MPIRSSCFRSLEAIPQTFRSDPYHVPGLVNAINGAARLQNDVFLSHLEPTVQSLQSDSFSRLVPELLQAIVIHLPTSEVRSLRLASPVFAILELSERFWASRFQPGHEFEHLPEVHDRPPESWRALYLSLKIWARGILCMANRQRVWGLAKRLQATLTQLDGVSCQGSALGMWFETAPDGPDQNMPEAKVSWHTASRAVISPGTSFFYGFRVLRARALYFPEPVKLRQMSVSFVDTAAGRFISGFNMIDEHDRSHALGYQHGNAMWRIAAVQSDGKLTSWAGESAGLPRWRLKEAQGVSAVKADFDALKLVSISRDKLPNQENWLNNCIWYPEVPKEGLLFNGSRGDKPRPKYNYPVTTVFFGESDGRYLSQLSEIVVWVFDICHVVRVEFRFTDSSYNRQLGYVGPFDENYPARRNFSDSHDGTVSFTIDGPSGEQLSSIEIRSNLDRSIQTPDYPYGTDKGWVTVHGKGSQIIGMFASLARPFWDLGLISV
;
A
#
# COMPACT_ATOMS: atom_id res chain seq x y z
N MET A 1 -5.88 33.78 6.33
CA MET A 1 -6.08 32.37 5.91
C MET A 1 -4.88 31.97 5.06
N PRO A 2 -4.13 30.90 5.38
CA PRO A 2 -3.05 30.46 4.50
C PRO A 2 -3.65 29.89 3.22
N ILE A 3 -3.26 30.47 2.09
CA ILE A 3 -3.57 29.99 0.75
C ILE A 3 -3.02 28.57 0.66
N ARG A 4 -3.91 27.56 0.62
CA ARG A 4 -3.50 26.16 0.43
C ARG A 4 -2.85 26.06 -0.94
N SER A 5 -1.53 25.88 -0.96
CA SER A 5 -0.80 25.58 -2.17
C SER A 5 -1.39 24.31 -2.80
N SER A 6 -1.64 24.38 -4.10
CA SER A 6 -2.03 23.22 -4.91
C SER A 6 -1.00 22.09 -4.73
N CYS A 7 -1.47 20.86 -4.53
CA CYS A 7 -0.62 19.66 -4.50
C CYS A 7 -0.10 19.28 -5.89
N PHE A 8 -0.70 19.83 -6.95
CA PHE A 8 -0.03 19.90 -8.23
C PHE A 8 1.07 20.94 -8.09
N ARG A 9 2.32 20.46 -8.15
CA ARG A 9 3.49 21.32 -8.32
C ARG A 9 3.15 22.38 -9.37
N SER A 10 3.62 23.62 -9.19
CA SER A 10 3.55 24.66 -10.25
C SER A 10 3.85 24.01 -11.58
N LEU A 11 3.15 24.39 -12.65
CA LEU A 11 3.39 23.82 -13.98
C LEU A 11 4.90 23.81 -14.26
N GLU A 12 5.60 24.86 -13.86
CA GLU A 12 7.05 25.09 -13.92
C GLU A 12 7.92 24.03 -13.21
N ALA A 13 7.40 23.33 -12.21
CA ALA A 13 8.10 22.29 -11.45
C ALA A 13 7.84 20.86 -11.99
N ILE A 14 7.02 20.71 -13.02
CA ILE A 14 6.82 19.45 -13.76
C ILE A 14 7.91 19.32 -14.83
N PRO A 15 8.65 18.21 -14.98
CA PRO A 15 9.66 18.07 -16.04
C PRO A 15 9.11 18.42 -17.42
N GLN A 16 9.88 19.14 -18.25
CA GLN A 16 9.45 19.62 -19.57
C GLN A 16 8.94 18.48 -20.46
N THR A 17 9.58 17.31 -20.40
CA THR A 17 9.13 16.08 -21.06
C THR A 17 7.66 15.77 -20.76
N PHE A 18 7.21 15.89 -19.51
CA PHE A 18 5.84 15.51 -19.15
C PHE A 18 4.79 16.52 -19.65
N ARG A 19 5.22 17.74 -19.99
CA ARG A 19 4.35 18.79 -20.55
C ARG A 19 4.27 18.73 -22.07
N SER A 20 5.21 18.05 -22.73
CA SER A 20 5.18 17.86 -24.19
C SER A 20 4.00 16.99 -24.60
N ASP A 21 3.28 17.36 -25.65
CA ASP A 21 2.15 16.57 -26.14
C ASP A 21 2.62 15.19 -26.65
N PRO A 22 2.17 14.06 -26.06
CA PRO A 22 2.56 12.73 -26.50
C PRO A 22 1.92 12.32 -27.84
N TYR A 23 0.85 12.98 -28.29
CA TYR A 23 0.21 12.70 -29.56
C TYR A 23 0.88 13.46 -30.72
N HIS A 24 1.35 14.67 -30.45
CA HIS A 24 2.05 15.48 -31.44
C HIS A 24 3.57 15.28 -31.40
N VAL A 25 4.06 14.27 -32.13
CA VAL A 25 5.49 14.03 -32.33
C VAL A 25 5.92 14.62 -33.68
N PRO A 26 6.66 15.75 -33.70
CA PRO A 26 7.08 16.38 -34.95
C PRO A 26 7.90 15.43 -35.82
N GLY A 27 7.57 15.39 -37.11
CA GLY A 27 8.28 14.54 -38.08
C GLY A 27 7.92 13.05 -38.05
N LEU A 28 7.10 12.57 -37.11
CA LEU A 28 6.73 11.14 -37.03
C LEU A 28 5.97 10.66 -38.28
N VAL A 29 4.95 11.41 -38.71
CA VAL A 29 4.18 11.08 -39.92
C VAL A 29 5.07 11.08 -41.16
N ASN A 30 5.97 12.06 -41.27
CA ASN A 30 6.93 12.13 -42.37
C ASN A 30 7.95 10.99 -42.32
N ALA A 31 8.35 10.53 -41.13
CA ALA A 31 9.24 9.39 -40.96
C ALA A 31 8.56 8.08 -41.35
N ILE A 32 7.28 7.90 -40.99
CA ILE A 32 6.48 6.73 -41.38
C ILE A 32 6.30 6.71 -42.91
N ASN A 33 5.92 7.83 -43.51
CA ASN A 33 5.70 7.93 -44.96
C ASN A 33 7.01 7.94 -45.78
N GLY A 34 8.08 8.51 -45.23
CA GLY A 34 9.34 8.78 -45.94
C GLY A 34 10.43 7.73 -45.72
N ALA A 35 10.13 6.63 -45.03
CA ALA A 35 11.09 5.58 -44.68
C ALA A 35 11.82 4.96 -45.89
N ALA A 36 11.33 5.12 -47.13
CA ALA A 36 12.03 4.63 -48.32
C ALA A 36 13.47 5.17 -48.50
N ARG A 37 13.78 6.35 -47.96
CA ARG A 37 15.03 7.10 -48.28
C ARG A 37 16.32 6.53 -47.69
N LEU A 38 16.26 5.55 -46.80
CA LEU A 38 17.44 4.91 -46.19
C LEU A 38 17.75 3.51 -46.78
N GLN A 39 17.12 3.13 -47.89
CA GLN A 39 17.34 1.83 -48.55
C GLN A 39 18.77 1.59 -49.07
N ASN A 40 19.63 2.63 -49.13
CA ASN A 40 21.01 2.46 -49.56
C ASN A 40 21.89 2.00 -48.38
N ASP A 41 22.07 0.68 -48.30
CA ASP A 41 22.90 -0.04 -47.35
C ASP A 41 24.37 0.42 -47.38
N VAL A 42 24.79 1.15 -46.34
CA VAL A 42 26.20 1.35 -45.97
C VAL A 42 26.64 0.34 -44.89
N PHE A 43 25.74 -0.56 -44.44
CA PHE A 43 25.97 -1.43 -43.27
C PHE A 43 25.79 -2.93 -43.55
N LEU A 44 26.02 -3.39 -44.78
CA LEU A 44 26.29 -4.81 -45.03
C LEU A 44 27.73 -5.12 -44.60
N SER A 45 27.92 -5.34 -43.30
CA SER A 45 29.14 -5.98 -42.81
C SER A 45 29.09 -7.45 -43.23
N HIS A 46 29.71 -7.77 -44.36
CA HIS A 46 29.96 -9.15 -44.77
C HIS A 46 31.00 -9.76 -43.82
N LEU A 47 30.51 -10.35 -42.73
CA LEU A 47 31.32 -11.25 -41.92
C LEU A 47 31.45 -12.56 -42.70
N GLU A 48 32.68 -13.00 -42.98
CA GLU A 48 32.95 -14.32 -43.54
C GLU A 48 33.35 -15.28 -42.40
N PRO A 49 32.40 -16.02 -41.80
CA PRO A 49 32.73 -17.04 -40.82
C PRO A 49 33.45 -18.22 -41.50
N THR A 50 34.44 -18.80 -40.81
CA THR A 50 35.14 -19.99 -41.29
C THR A 50 34.18 -21.18 -41.36
N VAL A 51 34.29 -22.04 -42.39
CA VAL A 51 33.42 -23.21 -42.60
C VAL A 51 33.31 -24.11 -41.37
N GLN A 52 34.40 -24.28 -40.60
CA GLN A 52 34.42 -25.04 -39.35
C GLN A 52 33.54 -24.42 -38.25
N SER A 53 33.48 -23.09 -38.17
CA SER A 53 32.69 -22.38 -37.15
C SER A 53 31.18 -22.54 -37.38
N LEU A 54 30.75 -22.60 -38.65
CA LEU A 54 29.36 -22.86 -39.04
C LEU A 54 28.96 -24.32 -38.76
N GLN A 55 29.86 -25.28 -39.01
CA GLN A 55 29.60 -26.70 -38.77
C GLN A 55 29.53 -27.06 -37.28
N SER A 56 30.25 -26.34 -36.42
CA SER A 56 30.20 -26.51 -34.96
C SER A 56 28.99 -25.85 -34.29
N ASP A 57 28.30 -24.93 -34.97
CA ASP A 57 27.15 -24.22 -34.42
C ASP A 57 25.93 -25.15 -34.35
N SER A 58 25.30 -25.23 -33.18
CA SER A 58 24.12 -26.07 -32.95
C SER A 58 22.90 -25.62 -33.78
N PHE A 59 22.84 -24.35 -34.17
CA PHE A 59 21.76 -23.79 -34.98
C PHE A 59 21.93 -24.04 -36.49
N SER A 60 23.08 -24.55 -36.93
CA SER A 60 23.33 -24.87 -38.36
C SER A 60 22.40 -25.94 -38.95
N ARG A 61 21.73 -26.71 -38.09
CA ARG A 61 20.78 -27.76 -38.47
C ARG A 61 19.35 -27.24 -38.67
N LEU A 62 19.08 -25.99 -38.29
CA LEU A 62 17.75 -25.40 -38.44
C LEU A 62 17.57 -24.84 -39.84
N VAL A 63 16.35 -24.97 -40.37
CA VAL A 63 15.97 -24.33 -41.63
C VAL A 63 15.91 -22.80 -41.47
N PRO A 64 16.20 -22.01 -42.53
CA PRO A 64 16.22 -20.55 -42.46
C PRO A 64 14.96 -19.92 -41.88
N GLU A 65 13.79 -20.52 -42.11
CA GLU A 65 12.50 -20.04 -41.60
C GLU A 65 12.45 -20.10 -40.06
N LEU A 66 13.03 -21.12 -39.44
CA LEU A 66 13.10 -21.25 -37.98
C LEU A 66 14.12 -20.26 -37.40
N LEU A 67 15.24 -20.02 -38.08
CA LEU A 67 16.21 -19.00 -37.69
C LEU A 67 15.57 -17.60 -37.72
N GLN A 68 14.79 -17.29 -38.77
CA GLN A 68 14.03 -16.04 -38.87
C GLN A 68 12.95 -15.94 -37.77
N ALA A 69 12.22 -17.02 -37.48
CA ALA A 69 11.23 -17.02 -36.41
C ALA A 69 11.84 -16.73 -35.03
N ILE A 70 13.00 -17.33 -34.73
CA ILE A 70 13.74 -17.07 -33.49
C ILE A 70 14.05 -15.58 -33.36
N VAL A 71 14.67 -14.96 -34.36
CA VAL A 71 15.02 -13.52 -34.26
C VAL A 71 13.79 -12.60 -34.21
N ILE A 72 12.67 -12.98 -34.84
CA ILE A 72 11.40 -12.23 -34.79
C ILE A 72 10.85 -12.18 -33.36
N HIS A 73 10.92 -13.27 -32.59
CA HIS A 73 10.37 -13.34 -31.24
C HIS A 73 11.29 -12.76 -30.16
N LEU A 74 12.61 -12.75 -30.38
CA LEU A 74 13.57 -12.26 -29.38
C LEU A 74 13.59 -10.72 -29.30
N PRO A 75 13.78 -10.11 -28.11
CA PRO A 75 14.15 -8.70 -27.97
C PRO A 75 15.45 -8.37 -28.71
N THR A 76 15.60 -7.14 -29.18
CA THR A 76 16.78 -6.75 -29.99
C THR A 76 18.09 -6.89 -29.22
N SER A 77 18.09 -6.69 -27.91
CA SER A 77 19.25 -6.92 -27.05
C SER A 77 19.70 -8.38 -27.09
N GLU A 78 18.76 -9.32 -27.05
CA GLU A 78 19.03 -10.75 -27.12
C GLU A 78 19.45 -11.17 -28.51
N VAL A 79 18.85 -10.59 -29.57
CA VAL A 79 19.32 -10.80 -30.94
C VAL A 79 20.78 -10.35 -31.10
N ARG A 80 21.18 -9.22 -30.51
CA ARG A 80 22.60 -8.80 -30.52
C ARG A 80 23.50 -9.83 -29.83
N SER A 81 23.13 -10.29 -28.64
CA SER A 81 23.90 -11.31 -27.91
C SER A 81 23.97 -12.62 -28.70
N LEU A 82 22.86 -13.04 -29.33
CA LEU A 82 22.78 -14.24 -30.15
C LEU A 82 23.67 -14.15 -31.38
N ARG A 83 23.69 -13.00 -32.06
CA ARG A 83 24.59 -12.77 -33.20
C ARG A 83 26.07 -12.72 -32.82
N LEU A 84 26.39 -12.35 -31.57
CA LEU A 84 27.76 -12.42 -31.05
C LEU A 84 28.16 -13.85 -30.68
N ALA A 85 27.21 -14.67 -30.21
CA ALA A 85 27.45 -16.02 -29.73
C ALA A 85 27.39 -17.10 -30.84
N SER A 86 26.67 -16.86 -31.93
CA SER A 86 26.42 -17.83 -32.99
C SER A 86 26.81 -17.29 -34.38
N PRO A 87 27.79 -17.92 -35.06
CA PRO A 87 28.14 -17.60 -36.44
C PRO A 87 26.95 -17.68 -37.41
N VAL A 88 26.03 -18.64 -37.20
CA VAL A 88 24.83 -18.80 -38.04
C VAL A 88 23.93 -17.56 -37.95
N PHE A 89 23.70 -17.04 -36.74
CA PHE A 89 22.93 -15.81 -36.57
C PHE A 89 23.73 -14.57 -36.96
N ALA A 90 25.06 -14.57 -36.84
CA ALA A 90 25.92 -13.45 -37.24
C ALA A 90 25.80 -13.10 -38.72
N ILE A 91 25.64 -14.10 -39.60
CA ILE A 91 25.45 -13.94 -41.05
C ILE A 91 23.99 -13.87 -41.49
N LEU A 92 23.03 -14.20 -40.61
CA LEU A 92 21.61 -14.19 -40.95
C LEU A 92 21.15 -12.77 -41.34
N GLU A 93 20.60 -12.61 -42.53
CA GLU A 93 19.99 -11.33 -42.94
C GLU A 93 18.69 -11.07 -42.18
N LEU A 94 18.53 -9.86 -41.64
CA LEU A 94 17.34 -9.49 -40.90
C LEU A 94 16.25 -8.98 -41.85
N SER A 95 15.20 -9.78 -42.01
CA SER A 95 14.07 -9.51 -42.91
C SER A 95 13.21 -8.30 -42.48
N GLU A 96 12.42 -7.75 -43.40
CA GLU A 96 11.42 -6.71 -43.09
C GLU A 96 10.42 -7.17 -42.02
N ARG A 97 10.11 -8.48 -41.94
CA ARG A 97 9.27 -9.06 -40.87
C ARG A 97 9.93 -8.92 -39.49
N PHE A 98 11.25 -9.12 -39.41
CA PHE A 98 12.00 -8.87 -38.18
C PHE A 98 11.89 -7.40 -37.77
N TRP A 99 12.06 -6.46 -38.69
CA TRP A 99 11.97 -5.03 -38.35
C TRP A 99 10.55 -4.62 -37.96
N ALA A 100 9.52 -5.13 -38.65
CA ALA A 100 8.12 -4.93 -38.29
C ALA A 100 7.80 -5.45 -36.88
N SER A 101 8.39 -6.58 -36.47
CA SER A 101 8.19 -7.14 -35.13
C SER A 101 8.62 -6.18 -34.00
N ARG A 102 9.53 -5.24 -34.27
CA ARG A 102 10.00 -4.27 -33.25
C ARG A 102 8.92 -3.26 -32.84
N PHE A 103 7.84 -3.16 -33.61
CA PHE A 103 6.68 -2.29 -33.36
C PHE A 103 5.47 -3.06 -32.81
N GLN A 104 5.59 -4.36 -32.61
CA GLN A 104 4.56 -5.19 -32.01
C GLN A 104 4.51 -5.02 -30.48
N PRO A 105 3.37 -5.35 -29.83
CA PRO A 105 3.26 -5.31 -28.38
C PRO A 105 4.41 -6.06 -27.69
N GLY A 106 5.03 -5.45 -26.68
CA GLY A 106 6.15 -6.03 -25.95
C GLY A 106 7.54 -5.72 -26.54
N HIS A 107 7.62 -5.08 -27.71
CA HIS A 107 8.90 -4.66 -28.32
C HIS A 107 9.14 -3.14 -28.23
N GLU A 108 10.29 -2.70 -28.74
CA GLU A 108 10.86 -1.37 -28.47
C GLU A 108 9.97 -0.18 -28.86
N PHE A 109 9.26 -0.32 -29.99
CA PHE A 109 8.46 0.75 -30.58
C PHE A 109 6.96 0.48 -30.51
N GLU A 110 6.52 -0.38 -29.58
CA GLU A 110 5.10 -0.65 -29.32
C GLU A 110 4.24 0.60 -29.06
N HIS A 111 4.87 1.72 -28.66
CA HIS A 111 4.21 3.00 -28.38
C HIS A 111 3.82 3.79 -29.64
N LEU A 112 4.02 3.20 -30.83
CA LEU A 112 3.67 3.76 -32.14
C LEU A 112 2.62 2.89 -32.84
N PRO A 113 1.38 2.77 -32.32
CA PRO A 113 0.34 1.94 -32.93
C PRO A 113 -0.04 2.38 -34.35
N GLU A 114 0.18 3.65 -34.72
CA GLU A 114 -0.20 4.20 -36.04
C GLU A 114 0.52 3.52 -37.20
N VAL A 115 1.67 2.89 -36.94
CA VAL A 115 2.40 2.12 -37.96
C VAL A 115 1.63 0.89 -38.43
N HIS A 116 0.64 0.41 -37.67
CA HIS A 116 -0.21 -0.70 -38.08
C HIS A 116 -1.37 -0.23 -38.97
N ASP A 117 -1.87 0.99 -38.76
CA ASP A 117 -2.87 1.61 -39.63
C ASP A 117 -2.24 2.11 -40.94
N ARG A 118 -0.98 2.55 -40.88
CA ARG A 118 -0.21 3.09 -42.00
C ARG A 118 1.19 2.47 -42.00
N PRO A 119 1.34 1.24 -42.53
CA PRO A 119 2.64 0.58 -42.56
C PRO A 119 3.63 1.37 -43.44
N PRO A 120 4.89 1.52 -42.99
CA PRO A 120 5.94 2.13 -43.78
C PRO A 120 6.31 1.24 -44.99
N GLU A 121 6.89 1.85 -46.01
CA GLU A 121 7.43 1.10 -47.17
C GLU A 121 8.63 0.22 -46.79
N SER A 122 9.44 0.63 -45.80
CA SER A 122 10.49 -0.20 -45.17
C SER A 122 10.49 0.00 -43.65
N TRP A 123 10.23 -1.09 -42.95
CA TRP A 123 10.32 -1.19 -41.49
C TRP A 123 11.76 -1.04 -41.01
N ARG A 124 12.73 -1.58 -41.76
CA ARG A 124 14.16 -1.42 -41.45
C ARG A 124 14.55 0.05 -41.42
N ALA A 125 14.19 0.77 -42.47
CA ALA A 125 14.53 2.18 -42.59
C ALA A 125 13.80 3.05 -41.55
N LEU A 126 12.52 2.76 -41.26
CA LEU A 126 11.79 3.42 -40.18
C LEU A 126 12.49 3.18 -38.83
N TYR A 127 12.83 1.94 -38.51
CA TYR A 127 13.53 1.58 -37.28
C TYR A 127 14.86 2.34 -37.13
N LEU A 128 15.70 2.33 -38.16
CA LEU A 128 17.00 3.00 -38.15
C LEU A 128 16.83 4.53 -38.01
N SER A 129 15.87 5.10 -38.73
CA SER A 129 15.56 6.53 -38.63
C SER A 129 15.18 6.89 -37.18
N LEU A 130 14.23 6.17 -36.57
CA LEU A 130 13.75 6.43 -35.21
C LEU A 130 14.89 6.32 -34.19
N LYS A 131 15.82 5.37 -34.37
CA LYS A 131 16.99 5.25 -33.51
C LYS A 131 17.94 6.45 -33.58
N ILE A 132 17.91 7.23 -34.65
CA ILE A 132 18.77 8.41 -34.84
C ILE A 132 18.01 9.68 -34.41
N TRP A 133 16.88 9.98 -35.06
CA TRP A 133 16.22 11.29 -34.91
C TRP A 133 15.29 11.37 -33.70
N ALA A 134 14.72 10.25 -33.24
CA ALA A 134 13.78 10.28 -32.11
C ALA A 134 14.51 10.45 -30.75
N ARG A 135 15.84 10.29 -30.72
CA ARG A 135 16.66 10.53 -29.52
C ARG A 135 16.62 12.01 -29.17
N GLY A 136 16.19 12.32 -27.95
CA GLY A 136 16.13 13.69 -27.43
C GLY A 136 14.84 14.44 -27.74
N ILE A 137 13.89 13.85 -28.49
CA ILE A 137 12.58 14.46 -28.70
C ILE A 137 11.69 14.24 -27.47
N LEU A 138 11.37 15.34 -26.79
CA LEU A 138 10.59 15.32 -25.55
C LEU A 138 9.19 14.71 -25.75
N CYS A 139 8.51 15.00 -26.85
CA CYS A 139 7.20 14.41 -27.18
C CYS A 139 7.29 12.87 -27.29
N MET A 140 8.34 12.34 -27.93
CA MET A 140 8.54 10.90 -28.08
C MET A 140 8.81 10.23 -26.73
N ALA A 141 9.66 10.85 -25.90
CA ALA A 141 9.93 10.36 -24.56
C ALA A 141 8.67 10.37 -23.67
N ASN A 142 7.84 11.42 -23.75
CA ASN A 142 6.57 11.45 -23.01
C ASN A 142 5.59 10.41 -23.55
N ARG A 143 5.54 10.22 -24.86
CA ARG A 143 4.69 9.22 -25.50
C ARG A 143 5.03 7.82 -25.02
N GLN A 144 6.31 7.45 -25.01
CA GLN A 144 6.77 6.16 -24.47
C GLN A 144 6.35 5.99 -23.00
N ARG A 145 6.49 7.04 -22.17
CA ARG A 145 6.06 7.03 -20.77
C ARG A 145 4.55 6.82 -20.62
N VAL A 146 3.75 7.59 -21.35
CA VAL A 146 2.28 7.52 -21.31
C VAL A 146 1.80 6.16 -21.80
N TRP A 147 2.39 5.61 -22.86
CA TRP A 147 2.11 4.26 -23.32
C TRP A 147 2.38 3.21 -22.24
N GLY A 148 3.53 3.32 -21.55
CA GLY A 148 3.85 2.45 -20.41
C GLY A 148 2.80 2.53 -19.28
N LEU A 149 2.27 3.72 -18.99
CA LEU A 149 1.18 3.90 -18.02
C LEU A 149 -0.14 3.29 -18.52
N ALA A 150 -0.48 3.52 -19.79
CA ALA A 150 -1.67 2.97 -20.42
C ALA A 150 -1.67 1.44 -20.41
N LYS A 151 -0.53 0.80 -20.67
CA LYS A 151 -0.37 -0.66 -20.57
C LYS A 151 -0.60 -1.19 -19.16
N ARG A 152 -0.09 -0.50 -18.14
CA ARG A 152 -0.34 -0.90 -16.74
C ARG A 152 -1.82 -0.79 -16.39
N LEU A 153 -2.50 0.22 -16.89
CA LEU A 153 -3.96 0.35 -16.75
C LEU A 153 -4.69 -0.75 -17.52
N GLN A 154 -4.31 -1.01 -18.78
CA GLN A 154 -4.87 -2.10 -19.60
C GLN A 154 -4.72 -3.46 -18.93
N ALA A 155 -3.54 -3.77 -18.37
CA ALA A 155 -3.30 -5.01 -17.64
C ALA A 155 -4.20 -5.13 -16.40
N THR A 156 -4.48 -4.01 -15.73
CA THR A 156 -5.45 -3.98 -14.61
C THR A 156 -6.87 -4.22 -15.11
N LEU A 157 -7.28 -3.57 -16.22
CA LEU A 157 -8.61 -3.73 -16.81
C LEU A 157 -8.85 -5.14 -17.35
N THR A 158 -7.83 -5.77 -17.94
CA THR A 158 -7.92 -7.13 -18.48
C THR A 158 -8.20 -8.15 -17.37
N GLN A 159 -7.68 -7.93 -16.16
CA GLN A 159 -8.01 -8.77 -15.00
C GLN A 159 -9.49 -8.68 -14.57
N LEU A 160 -10.20 -7.63 -15.01
CA LEU A 160 -11.61 -7.42 -14.71
C LEU A 160 -12.53 -7.92 -15.83
N ASP A 161 -11.96 -8.36 -16.96
CA ASP A 161 -12.76 -8.87 -18.06
C ASP A 161 -13.51 -10.14 -17.63
N GLY A 162 -14.84 -10.12 -17.77
CA GLY A 162 -15.72 -11.16 -17.26
C GLY A 162 -15.85 -11.25 -15.73
N VAL A 163 -15.25 -10.34 -14.95
CA VAL A 163 -15.30 -10.36 -13.47
C VAL A 163 -16.27 -9.30 -12.95
N SER A 164 -17.37 -9.75 -12.35
CA SER A 164 -18.33 -8.86 -11.69
C SER A 164 -18.05 -8.66 -10.20
N CYS A 165 -18.36 -7.47 -9.70
CA CYS A 165 -18.24 -7.10 -8.29
C CYS A 165 -19.44 -7.65 -7.50
N GLN A 166 -19.22 -8.76 -6.76
CA GLN A 166 -20.26 -9.51 -6.05
C GLN A 166 -20.84 -8.75 -4.85
N GLY A 167 -22.06 -9.11 -4.47
CA GLY A 167 -22.84 -8.48 -3.38
C GLY A 167 -23.84 -7.44 -3.88
N SER A 168 -24.76 -7.04 -3.01
CA SER A 168 -25.74 -5.99 -3.32
C SER A 168 -25.05 -4.63 -3.37
N ALA A 169 -25.25 -3.87 -4.45
CA ALA A 169 -24.72 -2.51 -4.58
C ALA A 169 -25.42 -1.57 -3.60
N LEU A 170 -24.63 -0.85 -2.80
CA LEU A 170 -25.15 0.23 -1.94
C LEU A 170 -25.10 1.54 -2.72
N GLY A 171 -26.09 2.40 -2.50
CA GLY A 171 -26.15 3.71 -3.15
C GLY A 171 -25.00 4.62 -2.70
N MET A 172 -24.08 4.92 -3.62
CA MET A 172 -22.90 5.76 -3.37
C MET A 172 -22.88 6.95 -4.33
N TRP A 173 -22.02 7.93 -4.05
CA TRP A 173 -21.84 9.11 -4.91
C TRP A 173 -21.54 8.77 -6.38
N PHE A 174 -20.83 7.67 -6.64
CA PHE A 174 -20.38 7.26 -7.98
C PHE A 174 -21.16 6.07 -8.55
N GLU A 175 -22.07 5.48 -7.78
CA GLU A 175 -22.83 4.30 -8.16
C GLU A 175 -24.24 4.40 -7.58
N THR A 176 -25.22 4.64 -8.44
CA THR A 176 -26.63 4.61 -8.05
C THR A 176 -27.02 3.17 -7.70
N ALA A 177 -27.67 2.99 -6.55
CA ALA A 177 -28.33 1.73 -6.25
C ALA A 177 -29.35 1.45 -7.38
N PRO A 178 -29.48 0.19 -7.84
CA PRO A 178 -30.46 -0.15 -8.87
C PRO A 178 -31.88 0.20 -8.40
N ASP A 179 -32.67 0.84 -9.27
CA ASP A 179 -34.11 1.04 -9.09
C ASP A 179 -34.83 -0.33 -9.20
N GLY A 180 -34.83 -1.11 -8.11
CA GLY A 180 -35.45 -2.43 -8.03
C GLY A 180 -36.42 -2.52 -6.84
N PRO A 181 -37.55 -3.24 -6.98
CA PRO A 181 -38.68 -3.15 -6.06
C PRO A 181 -38.38 -3.95 -4.78
N ASP A 182 -37.80 -3.30 -3.79
CA ASP A 182 -38.10 -3.56 -2.39
C ASP A 182 -37.54 -2.40 -1.54
N GLN A 183 -38.40 -1.41 -1.30
CA GLN A 183 -38.24 -0.42 -0.22
C GLN A 183 -38.25 -1.07 1.19
N ASN A 184 -38.11 -2.40 1.27
CA ASN A 184 -37.95 -3.19 2.49
C ASN A 184 -36.50 -3.59 2.77
N MET A 185 -35.52 -3.16 1.96
CA MET A 185 -34.13 -3.46 2.23
C MET A 185 -33.59 -2.57 3.39
N PRO A 186 -33.03 -3.16 4.47
CA PRO A 186 -32.75 -2.46 5.72
C PRO A 186 -31.47 -1.61 5.68
N GLU A 187 -31.10 -1.00 4.55
CA GLU A 187 -29.95 -0.07 4.50
C GLU A 187 -30.11 1.07 5.52
N ALA A 188 -31.34 1.54 5.74
CA ALA A 188 -31.65 2.56 6.74
C ALA A 188 -31.66 2.05 8.21
N LYS A 189 -31.52 0.73 8.46
CA LYS A 189 -31.62 0.13 9.80
C LYS A 189 -30.33 -0.54 10.29
N VAL A 190 -29.38 -0.87 9.42
CA VAL A 190 -28.14 -1.55 9.85
C VAL A 190 -27.13 -0.52 10.35
N SER A 191 -26.84 -0.56 11.65
CA SER A 191 -25.69 0.14 12.21
C SER A 191 -24.42 -0.64 11.87
N TRP A 192 -23.39 0.03 11.36
CA TRP A 192 -22.16 -0.62 10.89
C TRP A 192 -21.02 -0.46 11.91
N HIS A 193 -20.38 -1.58 12.27
CA HIS A 193 -19.07 -1.58 12.90
C HIS A 193 -17.99 -1.70 11.81
N THR A 194 -17.16 -0.67 11.64
CA THR A 194 -16.31 -0.50 10.45
C THR A 194 -14.83 -0.47 10.81
N ALA A 195 -14.05 -1.34 10.17
CA ALA A 195 -12.60 -1.25 10.13
C ALA A 195 -12.17 -0.55 8.83
N SER A 196 -11.55 0.62 8.97
CA SER A 196 -11.07 1.39 7.82
C SER A 196 -9.80 2.16 8.16
N ARG A 197 -9.02 2.53 7.15
CA ARG A 197 -7.86 3.40 7.33
C ARG A 197 -7.79 4.43 6.22
N ALA A 198 -7.74 5.70 6.61
CA ALA A 198 -7.58 6.83 5.71
C ALA A 198 -8.64 6.91 4.59
N VAL A 199 -9.86 6.47 4.86
CA VAL A 199 -11.00 6.66 3.95
C VAL A 199 -11.50 8.10 4.07
N ILE A 200 -11.62 8.79 2.94
CA ILE A 200 -11.98 10.20 2.83
C ILE A 200 -13.33 10.33 2.13
N SER A 201 -14.21 11.15 2.70
CA SER A 201 -15.54 11.41 2.14
C SER A 201 -15.43 12.11 0.77
N PRO A 202 -16.25 11.74 -0.23
CA PRO A 202 -16.19 12.29 -1.59
C PRO A 202 -16.23 13.83 -1.67
N GLY A 203 -16.95 14.48 -0.76
CA GLY A 203 -17.09 15.95 -0.69
C GLY A 203 -15.94 16.70 0.01
N THR A 204 -14.89 16.00 0.47
CA THR A 204 -13.77 16.63 1.18
C THR A 204 -12.50 16.68 0.33
N SER A 205 -11.65 17.69 0.58
CA SER A 205 -10.37 17.83 -0.11
C SER A 205 -9.53 16.55 0.07
N PHE A 206 -9.07 15.98 -1.05
CA PHE A 206 -8.38 14.69 -1.07
C PHE A 206 -6.90 14.88 -1.31
N PHE A 207 -6.11 14.67 -0.26
CA PHE A 207 -4.65 14.84 -0.28
C PHE A 207 -3.91 13.52 -0.09
N TYR A 208 -4.48 12.60 0.67
CA TYR A 208 -3.93 11.27 0.97
C TYR A 208 -5.07 10.30 1.27
N GLY A 209 -4.78 9.00 1.30
CA GLY A 209 -5.77 7.98 1.67
C GLY A 209 -6.57 7.46 0.48
N PHE A 210 -7.82 7.06 0.73
CA PHE A 210 -8.68 6.39 -0.24
C PHE A 210 -10.06 7.05 -0.34
N ARG A 211 -10.68 6.97 -1.51
CA ARG A 211 -12.08 7.34 -1.71
C ARG A 211 -12.88 6.10 -2.06
N VAL A 212 -14.02 5.95 -1.40
CA VAL A 212 -14.95 4.85 -1.73
C VAL A 212 -15.66 5.22 -3.03
N LEU A 213 -15.44 4.41 -4.07
CA LEU A 213 -16.11 4.55 -5.36
C LEU A 213 -17.19 3.50 -5.56
N ARG A 214 -17.06 2.34 -4.90
CA ARG A 214 -18.07 1.27 -4.89
C ARG A 214 -18.24 0.73 -3.49
N ALA A 215 -19.47 0.41 -3.11
CA ALA A 215 -19.78 -0.29 -1.88
C ALA A 215 -20.69 -1.48 -2.18
N ARG A 216 -20.40 -2.60 -1.52
CA ARG A 216 -21.17 -3.83 -1.66
C ARG A 216 -21.51 -4.37 -0.28
N ALA A 217 -22.67 -4.98 -0.14
CA ALA A 217 -23.03 -5.68 1.07
C ALA A 217 -23.63 -7.05 0.81
N LEU A 218 -23.48 -7.92 1.81
CA LEU A 218 -24.19 -9.17 1.96
C LEU A 218 -25.09 -9.06 3.18
N TYR A 219 -26.30 -9.57 3.06
CA TYR A 219 -27.29 -9.64 4.12
C TYR A 219 -27.68 -11.09 4.32
N PHE A 220 -27.67 -11.53 5.57
CA PHE A 220 -28.02 -12.89 5.95
C PHE A 220 -29.38 -12.84 6.67
N PRO A 221 -30.37 -13.66 6.26
CA PRO A 221 -31.67 -13.72 6.92
C PRO A 221 -31.57 -14.09 8.41
N GLU A 222 -30.57 -14.91 8.75
CA GLU A 222 -30.22 -15.29 10.12
C GLU A 222 -28.71 -15.06 10.35
N PRO A 223 -28.28 -14.68 11.56
CA PRO A 223 -26.86 -14.50 11.87
C PRO A 223 -26.04 -15.75 11.56
N VAL A 224 -25.05 -15.62 10.69
CA VAL A 224 -24.16 -16.73 10.30
C VAL A 224 -22.86 -16.71 11.09
N LYS A 225 -22.38 -17.89 11.47
CA LYS A 225 -21.02 -18.07 11.99
C LYS A 225 -20.09 -18.43 10.84
N LEU A 226 -19.00 -17.68 10.72
CA LEU A 226 -18.02 -17.87 9.66
C LEU A 226 -16.99 -18.90 10.09
N ARG A 227 -16.77 -19.91 9.26
CA ARG A 227 -15.76 -20.96 9.47
C ARG A 227 -14.44 -20.61 8.80
N GLN A 228 -14.49 -20.00 7.62
CA GLN A 228 -13.31 -19.67 6.83
C GLN A 228 -13.55 -18.40 6.01
N MET A 229 -12.48 -17.65 5.76
CA MET A 229 -12.45 -16.54 4.82
C MET A 229 -11.28 -16.70 3.86
N SER A 230 -11.49 -16.40 2.58
CA SER A 230 -10.43 -16.26 1.59
C SER A 230 -10.53 -14.93 0.87
N VAL A 231 -9.39 -14.38 0.45
CA VAL A 231 -9.34 -13.11 -0.28
C VAL A 231 -8.91 -13.30 -1.71
N SER A 232 -9.47 -12.49 -2.59
CA SER A 232 -9.16 -12.37 -4.00
C SER A 232 -8.30 -11.11 -4.20
N PHE A 233 -7.36 -11.15 -5.15
CA PHE A 233 -6.42 -10.06 -5.39
C PHE A 233 -6.53 -9.49 -6.80
N VAL A 234 -6.25 -8.18 -6.91
CA VAL A 234 -6.02 -7.47 -8.17
C VAL A 234 -4.59 -6.92 -8.19
N ASP A 235 -3.89 -7.12 -9.30
CA ASP A 235 -2.57 -6.54 -9.53
C ASP A 235 -2.73 -5.19 -10.23
N THR A 236 -2.20 -4.14 -9.62
CA THR A 236 -2.22 -2.76 -10.15
C THR A 236 -0.79 -2.24 -10.35
N ALA A 237 -0.65 -1.08 -10.99
CA ALA A 237 0.63 -0.39 -11.11
C ALA A 237 1.30 -0.07 -9.75
N ALA A 238 0.52 0.04 -8.67
CA ALA A 238 0.99 0.35 -7.33
C ALA A 238 1.26 -0.91 -6.48
N GLY A 239 0.94 -2.09 -6.99
CA GLY A 239 1.11 -3.36 -6.29
C GLY A 239 -0.16 -4.21 -6.29
N ARG A 240 -0.07 -5.32 -5.57
CA ARG A 240 -1.15 -6.29 -5.38
C ARG A 240 -2.05 -5.88 -4.21
N PHE A 241 -3.35 -5.87 -4.42
CA PHE A 241 -4.33 -5.48 -3.41
C PHE A 241 -5.50 -6.44 -3.33
N ILE A 242 -6.15 -6.53 -2.17
CA ILE A 242 -7.37 -7.31 -1.99
C ILE A 242 -8.49 -6.64 -2.80
N SER A 243 -9.17 -7.37 -3.68
CA SER A 243 -10.28 -6.88 -4.51
C SER A 243 -11.62 -7.52 -4.18
N GLY A 244 -11.61 -8.60 -3.40
CA GLY A 244 -12.81 -9.26 -2.93
C GLY A 244 -12.48 -10.34 -1.92
N PHE A 245 -13.49 -10.96 -1.37
CA PHE A 245 -13.35 -12.10 -0.48
C PHE A 245 -14.53 -13.05 -0.60
N ASN A 246 -14.28 -14.27 -0.17
CA ASN A 246 -15.27 -15.32 -0.08
C ASN A 246 -15.28 -15.86 1.35
N MET A 247 -16.46 -15.94 1.93
CA MET A 247 -16.67 -16.44 3.29
C MET A 247 -17.40 -17.77 3.23
N ILE A 248 -16.93 -18.74 4.00
CA ILE A 248 -17.57 -20.05 4.14
C ILE A 248 -18.16 -20.12 5.54
N ASP A 249 -19.47 -20.35 5.64
CA ASP A 249 -20.14 -20.51 6.93
C ASP A 249 -19.98 -21.93 7.51
N GLU A 250 -20.50 -22.15 8.72
CA GLU A 250 -20.46 -23.47 9.38
C GLU A 250 -21.18 -24.58 8.60
N HIS A 251 -22.03 -24.25 7.62
CA HIS A 251 -22.76 -25.18 6.77
C HIS A 251 -22.12 -25.36 5.38
N ASP A 252 -20.85 -24.96 5.23
CA ASP A 252 -20.11 -25.02 3.96
C ASP A 252 -20.70 -24.17 2.82
N ARG A 253 -21.58 -23.20 3.13
CA ARG A 253 -22.13 -22.28 2.11
C ARG A 253 -21.15 -21.14 1.84
N SER A 254 -20.98 -20.83 0.56
CA SER A 254 -20.04 -19.83 0.06
C SER A 254 -20.73 -18.48 -0.17
N HIS A 255 -20.16 -17.42 0.40
CA HIS A 255 -20.69 -16.06 0.34
C HIS A 255 -19.61 -15.10 -0.18
N ALA A 256 -19.73 -14.70 -1.44
CA ALA A 256 -18.74 -13.87 -2.13
C ALA A 256 -19.11 -12.38 -2.07
N LEU A 257 -18.11 -11.53 -1.84
CA LEU A 257 -18.26 -10.07 -1.78
C LEU A 257 -17.08 -9.39 -2.48
N GLY A 258 -17.35 -8.45 -3.39
CA GLY A 258 -16.32 -7.81 -4.21
C GLY A 258 -15.91 -8.65 -5.44
N TYR A 259 -14.76 -8.34 -6.04
CA TYR A 259 -14.29 -8.99 -7.27
C TYR A 259 -13.63 -10.34 -6.97
N GLN A 260 -14.10 -11.39 -7.64
CA GLN A 260 -13.60 -12.76 -7.46
C GLN A 260 -12.71 -13.17 -8.65
N HIS A 261 -11.40 -13.28 -8.41
CA HIS A 261 -10.43 -13.75 -9.40
C HIS A 261 -10.09 -15.21 -9.09
N GLY A 262 -10.32 -16.11 -10.05
CA GLY A 262 -10.26 -17.57 -9.85
C GLY A 262 -8.88 -18.15 -9.43
N ASN A 263 -7.79 -17.42 -9.68
CA ASN A 263 -6.43 -17.95 -9.54
C ASN A 263 -5.65 -17.43 -8.31
N ALA A 264 -6.27 -16.70 -7.40
CA ALA A 264 -5.54 -15.99 -6.35
C ALA A 264 -6.25 -15.97 -4.98
N MET A 265 -6.97 -17.04 -4.61
CA MET A 265 -7.59 -17.09 -3.28
C MET A 265 -6.66 -17.59 -2.19
N TRP A 266 -6.28 -16.70 -1.26
CA TRP A 266 -5.53 -17.07 -0.05
C TRP A 266 -6.46 -17.07 1.16
N ARG A 267 -6.31 -18.06 2.05
CA ARG A 267 -7.11 -18.14 3.29
C ARG A 267 -6.63 -17.10 4.29
N ILE A 268 -7.51 -16.29 4.87
CA ILE A 268 -7.17 -15.42 6.01
C ILE A 268 -7.73 -16.06 7.28
N ALA A 269 -7.08 -15.82 8.43
CA ALA A 269 -7.60 -16.35 9.67
C ALA A 269 -8.97 -15.75 10.01
N ALA A 270 -9.91 -16.61 10.38
CA ALA A 270 -11.15 -16.22 11.03
C ALA A 270 -11.07 -16.56 12.53
N VAL A 271 -11.78 -15.80 13.36
CA VAL A 271 -12.00 -16.17 14.77
C VAL A 271 -13.22 -17.07 14.80
N GLN A 272 -13.03 -18.33 15.20
CA GLN A 272 -14.08 -19.31 15.38
C GLN A 272 -14.98 -18.95 16.58
N SER A 273 -16.15 -19.59 16.66
CA SER A 273 -17.14 -19.35 17.71
C SER A 273 -16.63 -19.68 19.12
N ASP A 274 -15.62 -20.53 19.26
CA ASP A 274 -14.91 -20.82 20.52
C ASP A 274 -13.78 -19.81 20.84
N GLY A 275 -13.63 -18.77 20.01
CA GLY A 275 -12.59 -17.75 20.15
C GLY A 275 -11.23 -18.16 19.59
N LYS A 276 -11.06 -19.37 19.05
CA LYS A 276 -9.80 -19.79 18.43
C LYS A 276 -9.63 -19.15 17.05
N LEU A 277 -8.41 -18.69 16.79
CA LEU A 277 -8.02 -18.24 15.46
C LEU A 277 -7.77 -19.46 14.57
N THR A 278 -8.30 -19.49 13.35
CA THR A 278 -7.81 -20.44 12.35
C THR A 278 -6.36 -20.08 11.97
N SER A 279 -5.63 -21.02 11.35
CA SER A 279 -4.28 -20.73 10.85
C SER A 279 -4.26 -19.51 9.93
N TRP A 280 -3.43 -18.52 10.25
CA TRP A 280 -3.22 -17.34 9.42
C TRP A 280 -2.44 -17.72 8.15
N ALA A 281 -2.88 -17.27 6.97
CA ALA A 281 -2.02 -17.28 5.79
C ALA A 281 -1.49 -15.86 5.54
N GLY A 282 -0.15 -15.76 5.45
CA GLY A 282 0.58 -14.50 5.33
C GLY A 282 1.47 -14.23 6.54
N GLU A 283 2.18 -13.11 6.53
CA GLU A 283 2.99 -12.64 7.66
C GLU A 283 2.16 -11.63 8.47
N SER A 284 1.86 -11.94 9.73
CA SER A 284 1.10 -11.06 10.65
C SER A 284 1.99 -10.31 11.63
N ALA A 285 3.30 -10.59 11.63
CA ALA A 285 4.24 -9.97 12.55
C ALA A 285 4.44 -8.49 12.18
N GLY A 286 4.44 -7.61 13.17
CA GLY A 286 4.68 -6.18 12.97
C GLY A 286 3.55 -5.42 12.24
N LEU A 287 2.37 -6.01 12.05
CA LEU A 287 1.23 -5.32 11.43
C LEU A 287 0.19 -4.86 12.47
N PRO A 288 -0.35 -3.63 12.36
CA PRO A 288 -1.45 -3.18 13.20
C PRO A 288 -2.73 -4.01 12.97
N ARG A 289 -3.52 -4.18 14.03
CA ARG A 289 -4.70 -5.06 14.06
C ARG A 289 -5.97 -4.30 14.41
N TRP A 290 -7.06 -4.60 13.73
CA TRP A 290 -8.41 -4.10 14.06
C TRP A 290 -9.31 -5.29 14.35
N ARG A 291 -10.05 -5.26 15.47
CA ARG A 291 -10.98 -6.34 15.84
C ARG A 291 -12.41 -6.06 15.38
N LEU A 292 -12.96 -6.95 14.55
CA LEU A 292 -14.38 -7.00 14.17
C LEU A 292 -15.04 -8.24 14.80
N LYS A 293 -15.36 -8.17 16.10
CA LYS A 293 -15.87 -9.32 16.90
C LYS A 293 -17.31 -9.09 17.37
N GLU A 294 -18.12 -10.14 17.35
CA GLU A 294 -19.43 -10.23 18.03
C GLU A 294 -19.73 -11.69 18.39
N ALA A 295 -20.50 -11.92 19.45
CA ALA A 295 -20.78 -13.26 19.97
C ALA A 295 -21.89 -14.02 19.22
N GLN A 296 -22.80 -13.31 18.54
CA GLN A 296 -24.05 -13.89 18.04
C GLN A 296 -24.04 -14.27 16.55
N GLY A 297 -22.88 -14.23 15.88
CA GLY A 297 -22.76 -14.41 14.42
C GLY A 297 -22.74 -13.06 13.70
N VAL A 298 -22.86 -13.07 12.37
CA VAL A 298 -22.86 -11.88 11.51
C VAL A 298 -24.15 -11.87 10.69
N SER A 299 -24.93 -10.78 10.73
CA SER A 299 -26.16 -10.64 9.94
C SER A 299 -25.98 -9.79 8.68
N ALA A 300 -24.94 -8.94 8.64
CA ALA A 300 -24.56 -8.24 7.43
C ALA A 300 -23.06 -7.96 7.36
N VAL A 301 -22.49 -8.01 6.16
CA VAL A 301 -21.11 -7.62 5.88
C VAL A 301 -21.11 -6.59 4.77
N LYS A 302 -20.36 -5.51 4.93
CA LYS A 302 -20.14 -4.48 3.92
C LYS A 302 -18.67 -4.40 3.56
N ALA A 303 -18.39 -4.20 2.28
CA ALA A 303 -17.08 -3.93 1.74
C ALA A 303 -17.10 -2.65 0.90
N ASP A 304 -16.17 -1.74 1.19
CA ASP A 304 -16.00 -0.49 0.46
C ASP A 304 -14.72 -0.55 -0.37
N PHE A 305 -14.79 -0.13 -1.64
CA PHE A 305 -13.71 -0.24 -2.62
C PHE A 305 -13.32 1.11 -3.25
N ASP A 306 -12.03 1.37 -3.46
CA ASP A 306 -11.51 2.48 -4.27
C ASP A 306 -11.49 2.13 -5.76
N ALA A 307 -12.69 1.81 -6.27
CA ALA A 307 -12.99 1.15 -7.53
C ALA A 307 -12.71 -0.36 -7.51
N LEU A 308 -11.48 -0.77 -7.20
CA LEU A 308 -11.03 -2.17 -7.31
C LEU A 308 -10.49 -2.76 -6.02
N LYS A 309 -9.82 -1.96 -5.19
CA LYS A 309 -9.18 -2.45 -3.98
C LYS A 309 -10.09 -2.21 -2.78
N LEU A 310 -10.09 -3.14 -1.84
CA LEU A 310 -10.75 -3.04 -0.55
C LEU A 310 -10.06 -1.97 0.31
N VAL A 311 -10.85 -1.01 0.80
CA VAL A 311 -10.36 0.11 1.64
C VAL A 311 -11.04 0.17 3.00
N SER A 312 -12.18 -0.49 3.14
CA SER A 312 -12.92 -0.62 4.39
C SER A 312 -13.76 -1.89 4.38
N ILE A 313 -13.86 -2.52 5.55
CA ILE A 313 -14.72 -3.68 5.79
C ILE A 313 -15.55 -3.41 7.05
N SER A 314 -16.84 -3.66 6.95
CA SER A 314 -17.78 -3.48 8.05
C SER A 314 -18.64 -4.72 8.26
N ARG A 315 -19.19 -4.82 9.44
CA ARG A 315 -20.24 -5.77 9.80
C ARG A 315 -21.39 -5.05 10.50
N ASP A 316 -22.53 -5.71 10.62
CA ASP A 316 -23.61 -5.25 11.48
C ASP A 316 -23.14 -5.09 12.94
N LYS A 317 -23.73 -4.10 13.62
CA LYS A 317 -23.49 -3.74 15.01
C LYS A 317 -24.76 -4.00 15.81
N LEU A 318 -24.70 -4.88 16.82
CA LEU A 318 -25.81 -5.01 17.76
C LEU A 318 -25.83 -3.84 18.76
N PRO A 319 -27.03 -3.31 19.10
CA PRO A 319 -27.16 -2.38 20.21
C PRO A 319 -26.79 -3.10 21.52
N ASN A 320 -25.97 -2.45 22.35
CA ASN A 320 -25.57 -2.83 23.72
C ASN A 320 -24.27 -3.64 23.91
N GLN A 321 -23.44 -3.86 22.87
CA GLN A 321 -22.09 -4.46 23.04
C GLN A 321 -20.95 -3.54 22.59
N GLU A 322 -20.98 -2.26 22.99
CA GLU A 322 -19.88 -1.34 22.68
C GLU A 322 -18.63 -1.60 23.53
N ASN A 323 -17.75 -2.48 23.03
CA ASN A 323 -16.37 -2.49 23.49
C ASN A 323 -15.55 -1.53 22.64
N TRP A 324 -15.15 -0.40 23.22
CA TRP A 324 -14.36 0.62 22.53
C TRP A 324 -13.00 0.10 22.05
N LEU A 325 -12.48 -0.99 22.63
CA LEU A 325 -11.28 -1.68 22.12
C LEU A 325 -11.46 -2.13 20.66
N ASN A 326 -12.69 -2.41 20.24
CA ASN A 326 -13.00 -2.80 18.86
C ASN A 326 -13.05 -1.61 17.90
N ASN A 327 -12.96 -0.37 18.38
CA ASN A 327 -13.08 0.86 17.57
C ASN A 327 -11.71 1.49 17.23
N CYS A 328 -10.61 0.81 17.57
CA CYS A 328 -9.25 1.29 17.36
C CYS A 328 -8.43 0.30 16.55
N ILE A 329 -7.44 0.83 15.81
CA ILE A 329 -6.33 0.06 15.27
C ILE A 329 -5.31 -0.08 16.39
N TRP A 330 -4.86 -1.29 16.68
CA TRP A 330 -3.89 -1.57 17.75
C TRP A 330 -2.56 -2.04 17.20
N TYR A 331 -1.50 -1.78 17.95
CA TYR A 331 -0.16 -2.29 17.68
C TYR A 331 0.55 -2.65 19.00
N PRO A 332 1.32 -3.75 19.07
CA PRO A 332 1.37 -4.83 18.08
C PRO A 332 0.11 -5.73 18.12
N GLU A 333 -0.56 -5.79 19.27
CA GLU A 333 -1.69 -6.69 19.53
C GLU A 333 -2.90 -5.92 20.07
N VAL A 334 -4.10 -6.47 19.86
CA VAL A 334 -5.32 -5.93 20.48
C VAL A 334 -5.31 -6.29 21.97
N PRO A 335 -5.40 -5.31 22.89
CA PRO A 335 -5.38 -5.57 24.33
C PRO A 335 -6.48 -6.55 24.78
N LYS A 336 -6.21 -7.25 25.89
CA LYS A 336 -7.21 -8.12 26.53
C LYS A 336 -8.36 -7.29 27.08
N GLU A 337 -9.55 -7.89 27.09
CA GLU A 337 -10.72 -7.29 27.73
C GLU A 337 -10.53 -7.25 29.25
N GLY A 338 -11.10 -6.25 29.93
CA GLY A 338 -10.98 -6.06 31.38
C GLY A 338 -9.87 -5.11 31.83
N LEU A 339 -8.95 -4.71 30.95
CA LEU A 339 -7.91 -3.73 31.26
C LEU A 339 -8.49 -2.31 31.36
N LEU A 340 -7.99 -1.54 32.31
CA LEU A 340 -8.40 -0.16 32.57
C LEU A 340 -7.42 0.82 31.94
N PHE A 341 -7.93 1.67 31.04
CA PHE A 341 -7.15 2.67 30.32
C PHE A 341 -7.46 4.07 30.86
N ASN A 342 -6.41 4.86 31.03
CA ASN A 342 -6.51 6.28 31.30
C ASN A 342 -5.45 7.04 30.49
N GLY A 343 -5.87 7.98 29.67
CA GLY A 343 -4.97 8.76 28.82
C GLY A 343 -5.10 10.25 29.07
N SER A 344 -4.09 11.00 28.64
CA SER A 344 -4.08 12.47 28.73
C SER A 344 -5.24 13.16 27.99
N ARG A 345 -5.96 12.42 27.14
CA ARG A 345 -7.12 12.91 26.37
C ARG A 345 -8.43 12.16 26.66
N GLY A 346 -8.45 11.42 27.77
CA GLY A 346 -9.55 10.57 28.21
C GLY A 346 -9.21 9.07 28.15
N ASP A 347 -10.10 8.26 28.70
CA ASP A 347 -9.95 6.81 28.86
C ASP A 347 -9.83 6.03 27.54
N LYS A 348 -10.41 6.60 26.48
CA LYS A 348 -10.51 5.97 25.17
C LYS A 348 -9.57 6.70 24.21
N PRO A 349 -8.57 6.01 23.63
CA PRO A 349 -7.74 6.58 22.58
C PRO A 349 -8.64 7.16 21.49
N ARG A 350 -8.34 8.38 21.04
CA ARG A 350 -9.16 9.02 20.02
C ARG A 350 -8.81 8.40 18.67
N PRO A 351 -9.78 7.92 17.87
CA PRO A 351 -9.54 7.40 16.53
C PRO A 351 -9.15 8.51 15.52
N LYS A 352 -8.81 9.72 16.00
CA LYS A 352 -8.56 10.88 15.16
C LYS A 352 -7.38 10.53 14.24
N TYR A 353 -7.62 10.61 12.93
CA TYR A 353 -6.65 10.37 11.86
C TYR A 353 -6.24 8.90 11.60
N ASN A 354 -6.92 7.91 12.19
CA ASN A 354 -6.66 6.47 11.94
C ASN A 354 -5.20 6.04 12.18
N TYR A 355 -4.52 6.63 13.19
CA TYR A 355 -3.23 6.12 13.65
C TYR A 355 -3.43 4.89 14.55
N PRO A 356 -2.58 3.86 14.45
CA PRO A 356 -2.60 2.77 15.40
C PRO A 356 -2.28 3.24 16.82
N VAL A 357 -3.00 2.71 17.81
CA VAL A 357 -2.68 2.84 19.22
C VAL A 357 -1.64 1.79 19.55
N THR A 358 -0.42 2.22 19.88
CA THR A 358 0.63 1.35 20.35
C THR A 358 0.48 1.11 21.84
N THR A 359 0.71 -0.13 22.26
CA THR A 359 0.73 -0.52 23.66
C THR A 359 2.06 -1.16 24.01
N VAL A 360 2.50 -0.92 25.24
CA VAL A 360 3.65 -1.60 25.83
C VAL A 360 3.23 -2.08 27.20
N PHE A 361 3.50 -3.34 27.50
CA PHE A 361 3.28 -3.91 28.81
C PHE A 361 4.62 -4.07 29.51
N PHE A 362 4.67 -3.70 30.79
CA PHE A 362 5.86 -3.87 31.63
C PHE A 362 6.07 -5.32 32.06
N GLY A 363 5.07 -6.16 31.84
CA GLY A 363 5.05 -7.59 32.12
C GLY A 363 4.36 -8.35 30.99
N GLU A 364 4.06 -9.63 31.23
CA GLU A 364 2.85 -10.24 30.66
C GLU A 364 1.60 -9.55 31.23
N SER A 365 0.39 -10.01 30.88
CA SER A 365 -0.86 -9.42 31.39
C SER A 365 -1.04 -9.48 32.93
N ASP A 366 -0.10 -10.11 33.64
CA ASP A 366 -0.06 -10.25 35.11
C ASP A 366 1.06 -9.44 35.77
N GLY A 367 1.77 -8.58 35.02
CA GLY A 367 2.74 -7.63 35.60
C GLY A 367 4.03 -8.27 36.14
N ARG A 368 4.35 -9.52 35.81
CA ARG A 368 5.50 -10.28 36.38
C ARG A 368 6.87 -9.60 36.34
N TYR A 369 7.12 -8.69 35.38
CA TYR A 369 8.41 -8.02 35.25
C TYR A 369 8.41 -6.60 35.81
N LEU A 370 7.30 -6.13 36.42
CA LEU A 370 7.23 -4.80 37.06
C LEU A 370 8.32 -4.60 38.11
N SER A 371 8.59 -5.62 38.92
CA SER A 371 9.65 -5.59 39.93
C SER A 371 11.05 -5.57 39.34
N GLN A 372 11.22 -5.71 38.01
CA GLN A 372 12.52 -5.66 37.36
C GLN A 372 12.73 -4.35 36.60
N LEU A 373 11.73 -3.47 36.51
CA LEU A 373 11.87 -2.19 35.81
C LEU A 373 12.85 -1.30 36.59
N SER A 374 13.98 -0.94 35.99
CA SER A 374 15.06 -0.20 36.65
C SER A 374 15.24 1.21 36.10
N GLU A 375 14.77 1.50 34.88
CA GLU A 375 14.92 2.82 34.29
C GLU A 375 13.84 3.08 33.22
N ILE A 376 13.31 4.31 33.18
CA ILE A 376 12.47 4.82 32.11
C ILE A 376 13.25 5.91 31.38
N VAL A 377 13.45 5.75 30.07
CA VAL A 377 14.18 6.71 29.24
C VAL A 377 13.24 7.35 28.22
N VAL A 378 13.07 8.66 28.33
CA VAL A 378 12.25 9.47 27.42
C VAL A 378 13.15 10.08 26.36
N TRP A 379 12.84 9.82 25.10
CA TRP A 379 13.55 10.34 23.94
C TRP A 379 12.84 11.55 23.38
N VAL A 380 13.63 12.60 23.14
CA VAL A 380 13.19 13.91 22.71
C VAL A 380 13.79 14.20 21.33
N PHE A 381 12.92 14.50 20.37
CA PHE A 381 13.31 14.96 19.04
C PHE A 381 13.19 16.47 18.93
N ASP A 382 14.09 17.07 18.13
CA ASP A 382 14.16 18.52 17.91
C ASP A 382 14.49 19.23 19.24
N ILE A 383 13.58 20.01 19.82
CA ILE A 383 13.83 20.73 21.08
C ILE A 383 13.01 20.15 22.24
N CYS A 384 11.86 19.52 21.98
CA CYS A 384 10.92 19.18 23.06
C CYS A 384 9.97 18.02 22.77
N HIS A 385 10.00 17.46 21.56
CA HIS A 385 8.94 16.55 21.15
C HIS A 385 9.24 15.14 21.65
N VAL A 386 8.39 14.62 22.54
CA VAL A 386 8.53 13.23 23.00
C VAL A 386 8.15 12.30 21.86
N VAL A 387 9.10 11.43 21.47
CA VAL A 387 8.98 10.52 20.31
C VAL A 387 9.10 9.06 20.69
N ARG A 388 9.72 8.77 21.85
CA ARG A 388 9.86 7.42 22.39
C ARG A 388 9.95 7.44 23.90
N VAL A 389 9.41 6.38 24.51
CA VAL A 389 9.68 6.02 25.90
C VAL A 389 10.23 4.59 25.88
N GLU A 390 11.41 4.40 26.42
CA GLU A 390 12.09 3.12 26.57
C GLU A 390 12.02 2.70 28.03
N PHE A 391 11.69 1.42 28.24
CA PHE A 391 11.56 0.80 29.56
C PHE A 391 12.66 -0.24 29.68
N ARG A 392 13.61 0.03 30.57
CA ARG A 392 14.76 -0.83 30.81
C ARG A 392 14.57 -1.63 32.08
N PHE A 393 14.80 -2.93 31.96
CA PHE A 393 14.69 -3.87 33.05
C PHE A 393 16.08 -4.30 33.50
N THR A 394 16.17 -4.86 34.70
CA THR A 394 17.41 -5.38 35.26
C THR A 394 18.07 -6.41 34.33
N ASP A 395 17.25 -7.23 33.67
CA ASP A 395 17.65 -8.04 32.53
C ASP A 395 17.24 -7.34 31.22
N SER A 396 18.25 -6.96 30.43
CA SER A 396 18.09 -6.19 29.20
C SER A 396 17.32 -6.93 28.10
N SER A 397 17.17 -8.26 28.18
CA SER A 397 16.33 -9.04 27.26
C SER A 397 14.84 -8.70 27.37
N TYR A 398 14.42 -8.15 28.52
CA TYR A 398 13.06 -7.69 28.74
C TYR A 398 12.83 -6.23 28.35
N ASN A 399 13.85 -5.50 27.88
CA ASN A 399 13.69 -4.11 27.48
C ASN A 399 12.54 -3.96 26.47
N ARG A 400 11.72 -2.92 26.69
CA ARG A 400 10.57 -2.61 25.85
C ARG A 400 10.61 -1.15 25.45
N GLN A 401 9.83 -0.80 24.44
CA GLN A 401 9.72 0.56 23.98
C GLN A 401 8.33 0.88 23.47
N LEU A 402 7.97 2.14 23.62
CA LEU A 402 6.83 2.78 23.02
C LEU A 402 7.35 3.84 22.05
N GLY A 403 6.90 3.84 20.80
CA GLY A 403 7.29 4.84 19.80
C GLY A 403 8.39 4.40 18.84
N TYR A 404 9.02 5.36 18.17
CA TYR A 404 10.01 5.11 17.12
C TYR A 404 11.44 5.20 17.64
N VAL A 405 12.31 4.29 17.20
CA VAL A 405 13.73 4.24 17.58
C VAL A 405 14.57 5.01 16.57
N GLY A 406 15.51 5.81 17.06
CA GLY A 406 16.51 6.46 16.22
C GLY A 406 17.56 5.49 15.66
N PRO A 407 18.53 6.02 14.88
CA PRO A 407 18.80 7.44 14.68
C PRO A 407 17.68 8.14 13.89
N PHE A 408 17.35 9.38 14.29
CA PHE A 408 16.40 10.24 13.55
C PHE A 408 17.13 10.86 12.34
N ASP A 409 17.47 9.99 11.39
CA ASP A 409 18.14 10.33 10.14
C ASP A 409 17.18 11.03 9.16
N GLU A 410 17.64 11.28 7.93
CA GLU A 410 16.83 11.86 6.85
C GLU A 410 15.53 11.06 6.56
N ASN A 411 15.43 9.81 7.01
CA ASN A 411 14.25 8.97 6.84
C ASN A 411 13.20 9.18 7.96
N TYR A 412 13.49 9.98 9.00
CA TYR A 412 12.50 10.33 10.00
C TYR A 412 11.48 11.32 9.42
N PRO A 413 10.18 10.95 9.33
CA PRO A 413 9.19 11.71 8.55
C PRO A 413 8.72 13.01 9.23
N ALA A 414 9.16 13.29 10.46
CA ALA A 414 8.82 14.53 11.13
C ALA A 414 9.78 15.64 10.69
N ARG A 415 9.21 16.78 10.28
CA ARG A 415 10.00 17.96 9.92
C ARG A 415 10.67 18.53 11.18
N ARG A 416 11.99 18.67 11.15
CA ARG A 416 12.73 19.44 12.15
C ARG A 416 12.36 20.92 12.01
N ASN A 417 11.88 21.54 13.09
CA ASN A 417 11.49 22.95 13.04
C ASN A 417 12.71 23.87 13.11
N PHE A 418 13.78 23.43 13.76
CA PHE A 418 15.00 24.21 13.97
C PHE A 418 16.22 23.43 13.47
N SER A 419 16.94 23.98 12.48
CA SER A 419 18.12 23.33 11.88
C SER A 419 19.20 22.95 12.90
N ASP A 420 19.29 23.71 14.00
CA ASP A 420 20.36 23.61 15.00
C ASP A 420 19.91 22.89 16.28
N SER A 421 18.73 22.26 16.25
CA SER A 421 18.20 21.47 17.37
C SER A 421 18.94 20.15 17.55
N HIS A 422 19.04 19.71 18.80
CA HIS A 422 19.72 18.48 19.18
C HIS A 422 18.72 17.51 19.80
N ASP A 423 18.73 16.28 19.31
CA ASP A 423 17.93 15.22 19.90
C ASP A 423 18.54 14.83 21.26
N GLY A 424 17.71 14.47 22.23
CA GLY A 424 18.14 14.25 23.61
C GLY A 424 17.38 13.12 24.31
N THR A 425 17.85 12.77 25.50
CA THR A 425 17.22 11.76 26.34
C THR A 425 17.13 12.24 27.79
N VAL A 426 16.01 11.94 28.44
CA VAL A 426 15.80 12.13 29.87
C VAL A 426 15.59 10.77 30.50
N SER A 427 16.41 10.40 31.48
CA SER A 427 16.35 9.11 32.17
C SER A 427 15.83 9.28 33.59
N PHE A 428 14.93 8.38 33.99
CA PHE A 428 14.42 8.26 35.36
C PHE A 428 14.80 6.89 35.88
N THR A 429 15.67 6.84 36.89
CA THR A 429 16.01 5.58 37.59
C THR A 429 14.86 5.16 38.49
N ILE A 430 14.60 3.86 38.54
CA ILE A 430 13.61 3.23 39.40
C ILE A 430 14.37 2.20 40.24
N ASP A 431 14.13 2.16 41.55
CA ASP A 431 14.83 1.28 42.50
C ASP A 431 14.47 -0.22 42.35
N GLY A 432 13.87 -0.60 41.22
CA GLY A 432 13.60 -1.97 40.80
C GLY A 432 12.75 -2.75 41.81
N PRO A 433 13.14 -3.96 42.22
CA PRO A 433 12.34 -4.81 43.10
C PRO A 433 12.18 -4.26 44.52
N SER A 434 12.82 -3.12 44.83
CA SER A 434 12.85 -2.50 46.15
C SER A 434 11.61 -1.65 46.49
N GLY A 435 10.63 -1.55 45.58
CA GLY A 435 9.26 -1.12 45.92
C GLY A 435 8.72 0.14 45.25
N GLU A 436 9.50 0.83 44.42
CA GLU A 436 8.97 1.97 43.65
C GLU A 436 8.01 1.48 42.55
N GLN A 437 6.82 2.09 42.50
CA GLN A 437 5.80 1.76 41.51
C GLN A 437 5.32 3.03 40.81
N LEU A 438 5.13 2.93 39.50
CA LEU A 438 4.49 4.00 38.75
C LEU A 438 3.03 4.14 39.21
N SER A 439 2.65 5.35 39.63
CA SER A 439 1.29 5.68 40.08
C SER A 439 0.60 6.68 39.14
N SER A 440 1.36 7.60 38.57
CA SER A 440 0.87 8.62 37.63
C SER A 440 1.98 9.17 36.74
N ILE A 441 1.58 9.85 35.66
CA ILE A 441 2.48 10.61 34.78
C ILE A 441 1.92 12.01 34.56
N GLU A 442 2.79 13.01 34.56
CA GLU A 442 2.44 14.39 34.21
C GLU A 442 2.84 14.70 32.78
N ILE A 443 1.87 15.16 31.99
CA ILE A 443 2.02 15.37 30.55
C ILE A 443 1.66 16.80 30.19
N ARG A 444 2.52 17.45 29.40
CA ARG A 444 2.24 18.75 28.78
C ARG A 444 2.06 18.61 27.27
N SER A 445 1.08 19.31 26.69
CA SER A 445 0.81 19.26 25.23
C SER A 445 0.56 20.65 24.62
N ASN A 446 1.12 20.90 23.43
CA ASN A 446 0.94 22.15 22.68
C ASN A 446 -0.28 22.12 21.75
N LEU A 447 -1.46 22.47 22.27
CA LEU A 447 -2.68 22.61 21.46
C LEU A 447 -3.03 21.34 20.68
N ASP A 448 -2.95 20.20 21.35
CA ASP A 448 -3.38 18.92 20.81
C ASP A 448 -2.48 18.35 19.68
N ARG A 449 -1.26 18.88 19.50
CA ARG A 449 -0.35 18.50 18.40
C ARG A 449 0.84 17.64 18.78
N SER A 450 1.35 17.73 20.01
CA SER A 450 2.46 16.90 20.48
C SER A 450 2.59 16.92 22.00
N ILE A 451 3.28 15.93 22.57
CA ILE A 451 3.70 15.90 23.98
C ILE A 451 5.09 16.53 24.12
N GLN A 452 5.27 17.31 25.19
CA GLN A 452 6.46 18.13 25.44
C GLN A 452 7.10 17.88 26.80
N THR A 453 8.41 18.06 26.89
CA THR A 453 9.18 18.05 28.15
C THR A 453 8.92 19.31 29.01
N PRO A 454 9.21 19.30 30.32
CA PRO A 454 8.94 20.41 31.24
C PRO A 454 9.57 21.76 30.89
N ASP A 455 10.77 21.76 30.30
CA ASP A 455 11.56 22.98 30.10
C ASP A 455 11.33 23.68 28.75
N TYR A 456 10.31 23.26 27.98
CA TYR A 456 10.03 23.87 26.68
C TYR A 456 9.57 25.35 26.79
N PRO A 457 10.31 26.32 26.20
CA PRO A 457 10.08 27.75 26.39
C PRO A 457 8.95 28.33 25.54
N TYR A 458 8.39 27.57 24.59
CA TYR A 458 7.33 28.05 23.67
C TYR A 458 6.00 27.28 23.84
N GLY A 459 5.82 26.60 24.98
CA GLY A 459 4.56 25.92 25.29
C GLY A 459 3.46 26.94 25.51
N THR A 460 2.36 26.84 24.76
CA THR A 460 1.16 27.66 24.98
C THR A 460 0.46 27.26 26.29
N ASP A 461 -0.27 28.20 26.91
CA ASP A 461 -0.95 28.19 28.23
C ASP A 461 -1.88 26.99 28.61
N LYS A 462 -1.84 25.84 27.94
CA LYS A 462 -2.52 24.63 28.41
C LYS A 462 -1.69 24.01 29.55
N GLY A 463 -2.28 23.96 30.74
CA GLY A 463 -1.67 23.39 31.95
C GLY A 463 -1.31 21.92 31.82
N TRP A 464 -0.49 21.45 32.76
CA TRP A 464 -0.12 20.05 32.93
C TRP A 464 -1.36 19.18 33.14
N VAL A 465 -1.36 17.99 32.53
CA VAL A 465 -2.38 16.96 32.74
C VAL A 465 -1.72 15.79 33.46
N THR A 466 -2.16 15.51 34.68
CA THR A 466 -1.77 14.32 35.43
C THR A 466 -2.68 13.16 35.05
N VAL A 467 -2.09 12.07 34.57
CA VAL A 467 -2.78 10.83 34.25
C VAL A 467 -2.45 9.82 35.35
N HIS A 468 -3.48 9.36 36.06
CA HIS A 468 -3.37 8.37 37.13
C HIS A 468 -3.69 6.96 36.61
N GLY A 469 -3.11 5.93 37.23
CA GLY A 469 -3.62 4.57 37.10
C GLY A 469 -5.07 4.49 37.59
N LYS A 470 -5.94 3.76 36.89
CA LYS A 470 -7.34 3.56 37.29
C LYS A 470 -7.54 2.32 38.15
N GLY A 471 -6.75 1.30 37.89
CA GLY A 471 -6.76 0.04 38.61
C GLY A 471 -5.84 0.05 39.82
N SER A 472 -5.72 -1.14 40.40
CA SER A 472 -4.87 -1.43 41.55
C SER A 472 -3.38 -1.35 41.23
N GLN A 473 -2.99 -1.65 39.99
CA GLN A 473 -1.60 -1.68 39.56
C GLN A 473 -1.47 -1.23 38.10
N ILE A 474 -0.49 -0.39 37.81
CA ILE A 474 -0.12 -0.03 36.44
C ILE A 474 0.71 -1.15 35.84
N ILE A 475 0.28 -1.68 34.71
CA ILE A 475 0.94 -2.81 34.02
C ILE A 475 1.48 -2.43 32.64
N GLY A 476 1.25 -1.19 32.18
CA GLY A 476 1.73 -0.75 30.87
C GLY A 476 1.35 0.67 30.51
N MET A 477 1.72 1.05 29.29
CA MET A 477 1.44 2.37 28.71
C MET A 477 0.93 2.24 27.29
N PHE A 478 0.22 3.27 26.82
CA PHE A 478 -0.23 3.38 25.45
C PHE A 478 -0.03 4.78 24.89
N ALA A 479 0.11 4.87 23.57
CA ALA A 479 0.16 6.12 22.82
C ALA A 479 -0.38 5.90 21.41
N SER A 480 -0.92 6.93 20.77
CA SER A 480 -1.18 6.92 19.33
C SER A 480 0.16 7.02 18.58
N LEU A 481 0.36 6.18 17.57
CA LEU A 481 1.55 6.17 16.68
C LEU A 481 1.56 7.37 15.71
N ALA A 482 1.48 8.57 16.27
CA ALA A 482 1.83 9.81 15.61
C ALA A 482 3.32 10.12 15.88
N ARG A 483 3.93 10.91 14.99
CA ARG A 483 5.31 11.38 15.12
C ARG A 483 5.32 12.90 15.13
N PRO A 484 5.61 13.55 16.27
CA PRO A 484 5.81 13.02 17.64
C PRO A 484 4.53 12.52 18.32
N PHE A 485 4.63 11.95 19.54
CA PHE A 485 3.46 11.47 20.29
C PHE A 485 2.44 12.58 20.51
N TRP A 486 1.17 12.25 20.27
CA TRP A 486 0.05 13.18 20.46
C TRP A 486 -0.65 12.97 21.80
N ASP A 487 -0.69 11.74 22.26
CA ASP A 487 -1.24 11.32 23.53
C ASP A 487 -0.37 10.23 24.15
N LEU A 488 -0.52 10.08 25.46
CA LEU A 488 0.15 9.08 26.26
C LEU A 488 -0.80 8.75 27.42
N GLY A 489 -0.81 7.48 27.81
CA GLY A 489 -1.67 7.00 28.87
C GLY A 489 -1.15 5.75 29.53
N LEU A 490 -1.83 5.38 30.61
CA LEU A 490 -1.52 4.28 31.50
C LEU A 490 -2.55 3.17 31.32
N ILE A 491 -2.07 1.93 31.43
CA ILE A 491 -2.88 0.71 31.42
C ILE A 491 -2.75 0.05 32.79
N SER A 492 -3.88 -0.32 33.38
CA SER A 492 -3.95 -0.87 34.73
C SER A 492 -4.92 -2.05 34.83
N VAL A 493 -4.78 -2.84 35.89
CA VAL A 493 -5.65 -3.98 36.26
C VAL A 493 -6.52 -3.71 37.46
#